data_AF-A0A0T5ZKG9-F1
#
_entry.id   AF-A0A0T5ZKG9-F1
#
_cell.length_a   1.000
_cell.length_b   1.000
_cell.length_c   1.000
_cell.angle_alpha   90.00
_cell.angle_beta   90.00
_cell.angle_gamma   90.00
#
_symmetry.space_group_name_H-M   'P 1'
#
loop_
_entity.id
_entity.type
_entity.pdbx_description
1 polymer ?
#
loop_
_entity_poly.entity_id
_entity_poly.type
_entity_poly.pdbx_seq_one_letter_code
_entity_poly.pdbx_strand_id
1 'polypeptide(L)' 'EAGVAAADLERLRGPIGLDLGGRSPAETALAIIAEIVAERHGAPGGPLRARVALATPA' A
#
# COMPACT_ATOMS: atom_id res chain seq x y z
N GLU A 1 12.47 -17.01 -13.90
CA GLU A 1 11.92 -16.44 -12.66
C GLU A 1 12.96 -15.51 -12.04
N ALA A 2 12.59 -14.32 -11.59
CA ALA A 2 13.49 -13.14 -11.49
C ALA A 2 14.61 -13.18 -10.42
N GLY A 3 14.98 -14.34 -9.86
CA GLY A 3 16.11 -14.47 -8.94
C GLY A 3 15.97 -13.73 -7.59
N VAL A 4 14.74 -13.32 -7.22
CA VAL A 4 14.47 -12.65 -5.95
C VAL A 4 14.27 -13.69 -4.84
N ALA A 5 14.90 -13.48 -3.68
CA ALA A 5 14.75 -14.38 -2.54
C ALA A 5 13.33 -14.29 -1.95
N ALA A 6 12.80 -15.42 -1.45
CA ALA A 6 11.48 -15.46 -0.81
C ALA A 6 11.36 -14.46 0.35
N ALA A 7 12.42 -14.31 1.15
CA ALA A 7 12.47 -13.34 2.24
C ALA A 7 12.34 -11.87 1.77
N ASP A 8 12.77 -11.56 0.55
CA ASP A 8 12.59 -10.21 0.00
C ASP A 8 11.15 -9.98 -0.48
N LEU A 9 10.49 -11.02 -0.99
CA LEU A 9 9.07 -10.96 -1.35
C LEU A 9 8.18 -10.78 -0.13
N GLU A 10 8.51 -11.36 1.02
CA GLU A 10 7.76 -11.20 2.27
C GLU A 10 7.71 -9.74 2.77
N ARG A 11 8.70 -8.93 2.41
CA ARG A 11 8.75 -7.50 2.78
C ARG A 11 8.00 -6.61 1.80
N LEU A 12 7.58 -7.13 0.65
CA LEU A 12 6.87 -6.38 -0.36
C LEU A 12 5.45 -6.05 0.14
N ARG A 13 5.14 -4.76 0.23
CA ARG A 13 3.80 -4.27 0.59
C ARG A 13 3.09 -3.81 -0.67
N GLY A 14 1.99 -4.49 -1.01
CA GLY A 14 1.14 -4.11 -2.12
C GLY A 14 -0.33 -4.44 -1.85
N PRO A 15 -1.28 -3.67 -2.39
CA PRO A 15 -1.11 -2.38 -3.10
C PRO A 15 -0.60 -1.24 -2.20
N ILE A 16 0.18 -0.32 -2.79
CA ILE A 16 0.77 0.87 -2.15
C ILE A 16 -0.21 2.06 -2.17
N GLY A 17 -0.14 2.89 -1.13
CA GLY A 17 -0.92 4.11 -0.94
C GLY A 17 -1.99 3.98 0.15
N LEU A 18 -2.43 5.11 0.69
CA LEU A 18 -3.63 5.19 1.54
C LEU A 18 -4.92 5.08 0.71
N ASP A 19 -5.99 4.59 1.31
CA ASP A 19 -7.29 4.45 0.64
C ASP A 19 -8.03 5.80 0.56
N LEU A 20 -7.55 6.66 -0.34
CA LEU A 20 -8.10 8.01 -0.56
C LEU A 20 -9.23 8.03 -1.62
N GLY A 21 -9.55 6.90 -2.24
CA GLY A 21 -10.59 6.79 -3.28
C GLY A 21 -10.27 7.41 -4.65
N GLY A 22 -9.05 7.95 -4.82
CA GLY A 22 -8.59 8.58 -6.06
C GLY A 22 -8.40 7.62 -7.24
N ARG A 23 -8.44 8.16 -8.46
CA ARG A 23 -8.35 7.38 -9.72
C ARG A 23 -7.43 8.00 -10.78
N SER A 24 -7.02 9.25 -10.61
CA SER A 24 -6.06 9.92 -11.48
C SER A 24 -4.61 9.65 -11.04
N PRO A 25 -3.62 9.82 -11.93
CA PRO A 25 -2.22 9.67 -11.57
C PRO A 25 -1.78 10.58 -10.41
N ALA A 26 -2.29 11.82 -10.36
CA ALA A 26 -1.98 12.76 -9.29
C ALA A 26 -2.52 12.29 -7.93
N GLU A 27 -3.74 11.75 -7.90
CA GLU A 27 -4.32 11.19 -6.67
C GLU A 27 -3.60 9.91 -6.24
N THR A 28 -3.14 9.08 -7.18
CA THR A 28 -2.29 7.92 -6.88
C THR A 28 -0.97 8.36 -6.25
N ALA A 29 -0.31 9.37 -6.81
CA ALA A 29 0.92 9.92 -6.24
C ALA A 29 0.69 10.46 -4.81
N LEU A 30 -0.43 11.16 -4.60
CA LEU A 30 -0.82 11.65 -3.28
C LEU A 30 -1.04 10.49 -2.29
N ALA A 31 -1.74 9.43 -2.70
CA ALA A 31 -1.95 8.26 -1.85
C ALA A 31 -0.63 7.61 -1.41
N ILE A 32 0.34 7.50 -2.31
CA ILE A 32 1.68 6.97 -2.03
C ILE A 32 2.43 7.86 -1.03
N ILE A 33 2.48 9.17 -1.28
CA ILE A 33 3.18 10.11 -0.40
C ILE A 33 2.52 10.14 0.99
N ALA A 34 1.19 10.11 1.05
CA ALA A 34 0.46 10.08 2.30
C ALA A 34 0.77 8.83 3.13
N GLU A 35 0.95 7.67 2.49
CA GLU A 35 1.38 6.45 3.20
C GLU A 35 2.79 6.60 3.77
N ILE A 36 3.74 7.13 2.99
CA ILE A 36 5.12 7.37 3.43
C ILE A 36 5.13 8.30 4.66
N VAL A 37 4.32 9.36 4.63
CA VAL A 37 4.20 10.30 5.75
C VAL A 37 3.57 9.61 6.96
N ALA A 38 2.49 8.85 6.78
CA ALA A 38 1.82 8.14 7.86
C ALA A 38 2.77 7.15 8.55
N GLU A 39 3.50 6.35 7.79
CA GLU A 39 4.50 5.40 8.32
C GLU A 39 5.61 6.14 9.10
N ARG A 40 6.13 7.25 8.56
CA ARG A 40 7.16 8.06 9.24
C ARG A 40 6.70 8.63 10.58
N HIS A 41 5.41 8.89 10.74
CA HIS A 41 4.85 9.50 11.95
C HIS A 41 4.06 8.51 12.82
N GLY A 42 4.05 7.22 12.48
CA GLY A 42 3.28 6.21 13.22
C GLY A 42 1.75 6.42 13.16
N ALA A 43 1.26 7.14 12.15
CA ALA A 43 -0.17 7.35 11.95
C ALA A 43 -0.82 6.13 11.27
N PRO A 44 -2.07 5.77 11.60
CA PRO A 44 -2.71 4.56 11.08
C PRO A 44 -2.93 4.60 9.56
N GLY A 45 -3.23 5.78 8.99
CA GLY A 45 -3.29 6.05 7.55
C GLY A 45 -4.41 5.36 6.74
N GLY A 46 -4.87 4.17 7.13
CA GLY A 46 -5.85 3.40 6.35
C GLY A 46 -5.28 2.95 5.00
N PRO A 47 -4.33 2.00 4.97
CA PRO A 47 -3.64 1.63 3.74
C PRO A 47 -4.54 0.83 2.78
N LEU A 48 -4.36 1.04 1.47
CA LEU A 48 -5.13 0.37 0.40
C LEU A 48 -5.09 -1.16 0.49
N ARG A 49 -3.96 -1.73 0.91
CA ARG A 49 -3.82 -3.19 1.11
C ARG A 49 -4.80 -3.75 2.13
N ALA A 50 -5.18 -2.97 3.15
CA ALA A 50 -6.18 -3.41 4.13
C ALA A 50 -7.55 -3.60 3.48
N ARG A 51 -7.90 -2.80 2.47
CA ARG A 51 -9.14 -2.97 1.70
C ARG A 51 -9.14 -4.27 0.89
N VAL A 52 -8.01 -4.63 0.27
CA VAL A 52 -7.92 -5.89 -0.52
C VAL A 52 -8.07 -7.11 0.39
N ALA A 53 -7.46 -7.07 1.57
CA ALA A 53 -7.63 -8.13 2.57
C ALA A 53 -9.11 -8.32 2.98
N LEU A 54 -9.88 -7.23 3.07
CA LEU A 54 -11.32 -7.28 3.36
C LEU A 54 -12.18 -7.78 2.18
N ALA A 55 -11.68 -7.66 0.94
CA ALA A 55 -12.41 -8.04 -0.27
C ALA A 55 -12.15 -9.50 -0.70
N THR A 56 -11.20 -10.19 -0.08
CA THR A 56 -10.88 -11.59 -0.41
C THR A 56 -11.74 -12.50 0.47
N PRO A 57 -12.74 -13.22 -0.06
CA PRO A 57 -13.49 -14.19 0.74
C PRO A 57 -12.59 -15.35 1.16
N ALA A 58 -12.84 -15.88 2.36
CA ALA A 58 -12.19 -17.08 2.89
C ALA A 58 -12.52 -18.34 2.07
#